data_AF-Q8SWG1-F1
#
_entry.id   AF-Q8SWG1-F1
#
_cell.length_a   1.000
_cell.length_b   1.000
_cell.length_c   1.000
_cell.angle_alpha   90.00
_cell.angle_beta   90.00
_cell.angle_gamma   90.00
#
_symmetry.space_group_name_H-M   'P 1'
#
loop_
_entity.id
_entity.type
_entity.pdbx_description
1 polymer ?
#
loop_
_entity_poly.entity_id
_entity_poly.type
_entity_poly.pdbx_seq_one_letter_code
_entity_poly.pdbx_strand_id
1 'polypeptide(L)'
;MGNKPGLLPKWLFVYTILKAMYVLVAYKDHLAATSRGWELGSAYVYLTLLLGITRLLSSRKITIVGFYSSIAISFLAEGLFFVYGGFRGIYSIHRMLVEAFFVLFTLGWMIFLYPYYLLEDKELPKKPRDESVKHQ
;
A
#
# COMPACT_ATOMS: atom_id res chain seq x y z
N MET A 1 11.88 1.11 -25.13
CA MET A 1 12.15 0.16 -24.04
C MET A 1 11.02 0.29 -23.03
N GLY A 2 10.24 -0.76 -22.82
CA GLY A 2 9.05 -0.69 -21.95
C GLY A 2 9.44 -0.35 -20.51
N ASN A 3 8.77 0.64 -19.94
CA ASN A 3 8.89 1.06 -18.54
C ASN A 3 8.74 -0.18 -17.64
N LYS A 4 9.87 -0.71 -17.15
CA LYS A 4 9.82 -1.82 -16.20
C LYS A 4 9.25 -1.25 -14.90
N PRO A 5 8.14 -1.78 -14.37
CA PRO A 5 7.62 -1.31 -13.10
C PRO A 5 8.70 -1.53 -12.04
N GLY A 6 9.04 -0.46 -11.33
CA GLY A 6 10.07 -0.47 -10.30
C GLY A 6 9.79 -1.50 -9.20
N LEU A 7 10.82 -1.78 -8.39
CA LEU A 7 10.78 -2.80 -7.34
C LEU A 7 9.70 -2.55 -6.26
N LEU A 8 9.41 -1.29 -5.95
CA LEU A 8 8.50 -0.84 -4.91
C LEU A 8 7.03 -1.19 -5.22
N PRO A 9 6.45 -0.84 -6.38
CA PRO A 9 5.07 -1.25 -6.68
C PRO A 9 4.90 -2.77 -6.72
N LYS A 10 5.92 -3.54 -7.14
CA LYS A 10 5.89 -5.01 -7.07
C LYS A 10 5.87 -5.51 -5.62
N TRP A 11 6.75 -4.98 -4.76
CA TRP A 11 6.78 -5.31 -3.34
C TRP A 11 5.46 -4.97 -2.66
N LEU A 12 4.94 -3.76 -2.88
CA LEU A 12 3.66 -3.30 -2.33
C LEU A 12 2.50 -4.18 -2.80
N PHE A 13 2.50 -4.59 -4.07
CA PHE A 13 1.49 -5.49 -4.60
C PHE A 13 1.52 -6.85 -3.90
N VAL A 14 2.69 -7.48 -3.80
CA VAL A 14 2.85 -8.78 -3.13
C VAL A 14 2.50 -8.68 -1.66
N TYR A 15 3.01 -7.67 -0.95
CA TYR A 15 2.69 -7.43 0.46
C TYR A 15 1.19 -7.27 0.68
N THR A 16 0.54 -6.44 -0.14
CA THR A 16 -0.90 -6.14 0.02
C THR A 16 -1.75 -7.38 -0.25
N ILE A 17 -1.39 -8.20 -1.25
CA ILE A 17 -2.09 -9.46 -1.53
C ILE A 17 -1.89 -10.46 -0.40
N LEU A 18 -0.65 -10.68 0.05
CA LEU A 18 -0.36 -11.61 1.15
C LEU A 18 -1.11 -11.18 2.43
N LYS A 19 -1.12 -9.88 2.73
CA LYS A 19 -1.86 -9.35 3.88
C LYS A 19 -3.36 -9.53 3.74
N ALA A 20 -3.92 -9.25 2.56
CA ALA A 20 -5.34 -9.47 2.30
C ALA A 20 -5.73 -10.95 2.44
N MET A 21 -4.92 -11.88 1.91
CA MET A 21 -5.15 -13.32 2.10
C MET A 21 -5.06 -13.72 3.57
N TYR A 22 -4.04 -13.24 4.29
CA TYR A 22 -3.91 -13.51 5.72
C TYR A 22 -5.13 -13.02 6.51
N VAL A 23 -5.59 -11.79 6.25
CA VAL A 23 -6.77 -11.22 6.91
C VAL A 23 -8.04 -12.02 6.57
N LEU A 24 -8.23 -12.41 5.30
CA LEU A 24 -9.37 -13.26 4.90
C LEU A 24 -9.38 -14.61 5.61
N VAL A 25 -8.22 -15.26 5.75
CA VAL A 25 -8.12 -16.57 6.41
C VAL A 25 -8.26 -16.45 7.93
N ALA A 26 -7.54 -15.52 8.55
CA ALA A 26 -7.50 -15.35 9.99
C ALA A 26 -8.82 -14.80 10.57
N TYR A 27 -9.61 -14.08 9.77
CA TYR A 27 -10.86 -13.45 10.20
C TYR A 27 -12.08 -13.93 9.40
N LYS A 28 -12.01 -15.11 8.78
CA LYS A 28 -13.12 -15.70 8.03
C LYS A 28 -14.43 -15.72 8.84
N ASP A 29 -14.32 -15.98 10.16
CA ASP A 29 -15.47 -16.09 11.05
C ASP A 29 -16.08 -14.72 11.37
N HIS A 30 -15.27 -13.66 11.41
CA HIS A 30 -15.74 -12.28 11.55
C HIS A 30 -16.37 -11.73 10.26
N LEU A 31 -15.99 -12.26 9.09
CA LEU A 31 -16.62 -11.93 7.80
C LEU A 31 -17.96 -12.65 7.60
N ALA A 32 -18.12 -13.84 8.17
CA ALA A 32 -19.37 -14.60 8.13
C ALA A 32 -20.39 -14.11 9.17
N ALA A 33 -19.92 -13.53 10.28
CA ALA A 33 -20.75 -13.06 11.40
C ALA A 33 -21.37 -11.66 11.19
N THR A 34 -21.77 -11.31 9.96
CA THR A 34 -22.43 -10.03 9.61
C THR A 34 -23.69 -9.74 10.44
N SER A 35 -24.26 -10.75 11.12
CA SER A 35 -25.45 -10.62 11.96
C SER A 35 -25.19 -10.22 13.42
N ARG A 36 -23.94 -10.18 13.90
CA ARG A 36 -23.60 -10.02 15.34
C ARG A 36 -22.82 -8.73 15.63
N GLY A 37 -23.41 -7.58 15.32
CA GLY A 37 -22.93 -6.28 15.81
C GLY A 37 -21.57 -5.81 15.27
N TRP A 38 -21.29 -4.52 15.42
CA TRP A 38 -20.04 -3.91 14.98
C TRP A 38 -18.92 -4.18 16.00
N GLU A 39 -18.37 -5.39 15.99
CA GLU A 39 -17.19 -5.70 16.80
C GLU A 39 -15.95 -5.00 16.23
N LEU A 40 -15.05 -4.50 17.10
CA LEU A 40 -13.82 -3.82 16.67
C LEU A 40 -12.95 -4.67 15.73
N GLY A 41 -13.01 -6.00 15.86
CA GLY A 41 -12.31 -6.95 14.99
C GLY A 41 -12.84 -6.95 13.55
N SER A 42 -14.16 -6.84 13.35
CA SER A 42 -14.73 -6.77 12.00
C SER A 42 -14.43 -5.42 11.34
N ALA A 43 -14.49 -4.32 12.11
CA ALA A 43 -14.11 -2.99 11.63
C ALA A 43 -12.64 -2.95 11.13
N TYR A 44 -11.71 -3.60 11.84
CA TYR A 44 -10.32 -3.72 11.41
C TYR A 44 -10.19 -4.44 10.06
N VAL A 45 -10.90 -5.55 9.88
CA VAL A 45 -10.87 -6.35 8.65
C VAL A 45 -11.33 -5.51 7.46
N TYR A 46 -12.47 -4.83 7.59
CA TYR A 46 -13.00 -3.98 6.51
C TYR A 46 -12.07 -2.81 6.20
N LEU A 47 -11.53 -2.14 7.23
CA LEU A 47 -10.64 -1.00 7.05
C LEU A 47 -9.31 -1.43 6.40
N THR A 48 -8.77 -2.58 6.80
CA THR A 48 -7.55 -3.16 6.22
C THR A 48 -7.75 -3.54 4.76
N LEU A 49 -8.87 -4.18 4.43
CA LEU A 49 -9.21 -4.53 3.04
C LEU A 49 -9.43 -3.28 2.18
N LEU A 50 -10.13 -2.28 2.71
CA LEU A 50 -10.37 -1.01 2.01
C LEU A 50 -9.05 -0.31 1.71
N LEU A 51 -8.18 -0.14 2.72
CA LEU A 51 -6.84 0.44 2.54
C LEU A 51 -5.99 -0.38 1.57
N GLY A 52 -6.08 -1.71 1.64
CA GLY A 52 -5.41 -2.61 0.69
C GLY A 52 -5.84 -2.37 -0.76
N ILE A 53 -7.15 -2.25 -1.02
CA ILE A 53 -7.67 -1.93 -2.35
C ILE A 53 -7.20 -0.54 -2.80
N THR A 54 -7.27 0.46 -1.92
CA THR A 54 -6.79 1.82 -2.23
C THR A 54 -5.31 1.82 -2.59
N ARG A 55 -4.48 1.04 -1.88
CA ARG A 55 -3.05 0.88 -2.19
C ARG A 55 -2.80 0.18 -3.52
N LEU A 56 -3.56 -0.88 -3.83
CA LEU A 56 -3.44 -1.59 -5.11
C LEU A 56 -3.83 -0.71 -6.30
N LEU A 57 -4.84 0.15 -6.13
CA LEU A 57 -5.21 1.14 -7.14
C LEU A 57 -4.15 2.24 -7.26
N SER A 58 -3.61 2.70 -6.13
CA SER A 58 -2.61 3.77 -6.07
C SER A 58 -1.22 3.33 -6.55
N SER A 59 -0.86 2.06 -6.38
CA SER A 59 0.46 1.52 -6.78
C SER A 59 0.67 1.59 -8.30
N ARG A 60 -0.41 1.62 -9.09
CA ARG A 60 -0.35 1.85 -10.55
C ARG A 60 0.09 3.26 -10.93
N LYS A 61 0.01 4.23 -10.00
CA LYS A 61 0.34 5.64 -10.21
C LYS A 61 1.44 6.12 -9.25
N ILE A 62 2.27 5.22 -8.75
CA ILE A 62 3.24 5.48 -7.67
C ILE A 62 4.35 6.48 -8.04
N THR A 63 4.57 6.75 -9.32
CA THR A 63 5.52 7.76 -9.80
C THR A 63 5.10 9.18 -9.41
N ILE A 64 3.79 9.41 -9.23
CA ILE A 64 3.26 10.69 -8.77
C ILE A 64 3.38 10.79 -7.25
N VAL A 65 4.05 11.84 -6.77
CA VAL A 65 4.32 12.10 -5.33
C VAL A 65 3.06 11.99 -4.46
N GLY A 66 1.92 12.49 -4.93
CA GLY A 66 0.66 12.42 -4.18
C GLY A 66 0.18 10.99 -3.92
N PHE A 67 0.36 10.07 -4.88
CA PHE A 67 0.00 8.66 -4.70
C PHE A 67 0.98 7.93 -3.80
N TYR A 68 2.27 8.26 -3.88
CA TYR A 68 3.29 7.73 -2.97
C TYR A 68 3.00 8.12 -1.51
N SER A 69 2.72 9.40 -1.25
CA SER A 69 2.38 9.88 0.10
C SER A 69 1.08 9.27 0.61
N SER A 70 0.07 9.10 -0.25
CA SER A 70 -1.18 8.41 0.10
C SER A 70 -0.94 6.95 0.53
N ILE A 71 -0.08 6.22 -0.20
CA ILE A 71 0.31 4.85 0.19
C ILE A 71 1.02 4.87 1.54
N ALA A 72 1.98 5.77 1.78
CA ALA A 72 2.70 5.84 3.05
C ALA A 72 1.77 6.15 4.23
N ILE A 73 0.87 7.13 4.08
CA ILE A 73 -0.14 7.49 5.09
C ILE A 73 -1.05 6.30 5.37
N SER A 74 -1.48 5.58 4.34
CA SER A 74 -2.34 4.41 4.53
C SER A 74 -1.63 3.32 5.34
N PHE A 75 -0.33 3.07 5.13
CA PHE A 75 0.46 2.13 5.93
C PHE A 75 0.60 2.57 7.38
N LEU A 76 0.85 3.87 7.59
CA LEU A 76 0.93 4.45 8.92
C LEU A 76 -0.40 4.33 9.68
N ALA A 77 -1.52 4.67 9.03
CA ALA A 77 -2.85 4.61 9.62
C ALA A 77 -3.23 3.17 10.01
N GLU A 78 -2.92 2.20 9.15
CA GLU A 78 -3.16 0.78 9.45
C GLU A 78 -2.30 0.30 10.63
N GLY A 79 -1.01 0.66 10.66
CA GLY A 79 -0.12 0.32 11.78
C GLY A 79 -0.59 0.92 13.11
N LEU A 80 -1.00 2.19 13.11
CA LEU A 80 -1.54 2.85 14.30
C LEU A 80 -2.83 2.19 14.78
N PHE A 81 -3.73 1.85 13.86
CA PHE A 81 -4.97 1.13 14.21
C PHE A 81 -4.68 -0.24 14.80
N PHE A 82 -3.67 -0.94 14.28
CA PHE A 82 -3.26 -2.25 14.79
C PHE A 82 -2.65 -2.17 16.18
N VAL A 83 -1.74 -1.22 16.40
CA VAL A 83 -1.12 -0.98 17.72
C VAL A 83 -2.17 -0.57 18.74
N TYR A 84 -3.13 0.29 18.36
CA TYR A 84 -4.24 0.67 19.23
C TYR A 84 -5.11 -0.54 19.61
N GLY A 85 -5.43 -1.41 18.64
CA GLY A 85 -6.15 -2.66 18.90
C GLY A 85 -5.37 -3.63 19.80
N GLY A 86 -4.03 -3.67 19.64
CA GLY A 86 -3.12 -4.44 20.50
C GLY A 86 -3.14 -3.96 21.96
N PHE A 87 -3.07 -2.64 22.20
CA PHE A 87 -3.18 -2.09 23.55
C PHE A 87 -4.54 -2.36 24.22
N ARG A 88 -5.61 -2.52 23.44
CA ARG A 88 -6.92 -2.94 23.94
C ARG A 88 -7.05 -4.46 24.18
N GLY A 89 -5.98 -5.23 23.98
CA GLY A 89 -5.97 -6.67 24.21
C GLY A 89 -6.70 -7.49 23.14
N ILE A 90 -7.01 -6.89 21.99
CA ILE A 90 -7.73 -7.56 20.90
C ILE A 90 -6.82 -8.55 20.17
N TYR A 91 -5.51 -8.28 20.16
CA TYR A 91 -4.50 -9.07 19.46
C TYR A 91 -3.40 -9.55 20.41
N SER A 92 -2.84 -10.73 20.12
CA SER A 92 -1.64 -11.22 20.81
C SER A 92 -0.45 -10.29 20.61
N ILE A 93 0.37 -10.14 21.66
CA ILE A 93 1.60 -9.31 21.66
C ILE A 93 2.55 -9.74 20.53
N HIS A 94 2.71 -11.05 20.30
CA HIS A 94 3.57 -11.56 19.23
C HIS A 94 3.09 -11.08 17.86
N ARG A 95 1.77 -11.06 17.66
CA ARG A 95 1.17 -10.56 16.42
C ARG A 95 1.37 -9.05 16.27
N MET A 96 1.20 -8.30 17.36
CA MET A 96 1.48 -6.86 17.41
C MET A 96 2.91 -6.54 16.97
N LEU A 97 3.89 -7.26 17.51
CA LEU A 97 5.31 -7.07 17.18
C LEU A 97 5.62 -7.37 15.70
N VAL A 98 5.10 -8.48 15.18
CA VAL A 98 5.33 -8.88 13.78
C VAL A 98 4.72 -7.86 12.82
N GLU A 99 3.47 -7.43 13.04
CA GLU A 99 2.83 -6.40 12.20
C GLU A 99 3.56 -5.05 12.29
N ALA A 100 3.91 -4.60 13.50
CA ALA A 100 4.65 -3.36 13.68
C ALA A 100 5.99 -3.39 12.93
N PHE A 101 6.72 -4.51 13.01
CA PHE A 101 7.96 -4.70 12.26
C PHE A 101 7.71 -4.59 10.74
N PHE A 102 6.70 -5.28 10.21
CA PHE A 102 6.40 -5.23 8.78
C PHE A 102 5.99 -3.84 8.30
N VAL A 103 5.19 -3.11 9.09
CA VAL A 103 4.78 -1.74 8.76
C VAL A 103 6.00 -0.82 8.74
N LEU A 104 6.84 -0.85 9.78
CA LEU A 104 8.04 -0.02 9.87
C LEU A 104 9.05 -0.36 8.77
N PHE A 105 9.26 -1.66 8.51
CA PHE A 105 10.13 -2.12 7.43
C PHE A 105 9.62 -1.61 6.07
N THR A 106 8.32 -1.71 5.80
CA THR A 106 7.74 -1.24 4.54
C THR A 106 7.84 0.28 4.40
N LEU A 107 7.62 1.04 5.46
CA LEU A 107 7.82 2.49 5.46
C LEU A 107 9.29 2.86 5.23
N GLY A 108 10.21 2.19 5.90
CA GLY A 108 11.65 2.37 5.68
C GLY A 108 12.05 2.05 4.25
N TRP A 109 11.50 0.97 3.69
CA TRP A 109 11.72 0.58 2.29
C TRP A 109 11.15 1.60 1.30
N MET A 110 9.98 2.16 1.60
CA MET A 110 9.40 3.26 0.84
C MET A 110 10.35 4.46 0.85
N ILE A 111 10.79 4.93 2.03
CA ILE A 111 11.67 6.10 2.16
C ILE A 111 13.00 5.87 1.43
N PHE A 112 13.59 4.69 1.59
CA PHE A 112 14.84 4.31 0.92
C PHE A 112 14.71 4.35 -0.60
N LEU A 113 13.59 3.86 -1.14
CA LEU A 113 13.36 3.84 -2.58
C LEU A 113 12.80 5.16 -3.14
N TYR A 114 12.36 6.09 -2.29
CA TYR A 114 11.77 7.37 -2.70
C TYR A 114 12.61 8.16 -3.72
N PRO A 115 13.95 8.28 -3.57
CA PRO A 115 14.76 9.04 -4.52
C PRO A 115 14.72 8.43 -5.93
N TYR A 116 14.64 7.10 -6.05
CA TYR A 116 14.65 6.40 -7.33
C TYR A 116 13.36 6.64 -8.14
N TYR A 117 12.21 6.81 -7.48
CA TYR A 117 10.93 7.06 -8.18
C TYR A 117 10.72 8.53 -8.58
N LEU A 118 11.29 9.47 -7.83
CA LEU A 118 11.22 10.90 -8.15
C LEU A 118 12.17 11.33 -9.28
N LEU A 119 13.29 10.60 -9.44
CA LEU A 119 14.30 10.92 -10.45
C LEU A 119 13.89 10.42 -11.84
N GLU A 120 13.16 9.30 -11.96
CA GLU A 120 12.70 8.75 -13.24
C GLU A 120 11.69 9.65 -13.98
N ASP A 121 10.88 10.46 -13.27
CA ASP A 121 9.93 11.39 -13.91
C ASP A 121 10.61 12.62 -14.55
N LYS A 122 11.89 12.88 -14.26
CA LYS A 122 12.64 14.02 -14.84
C LYS A 122 13.34 13.71 -16.18
N GLU A 123 13.46 12.45 -16.58
CA GLU A 123 14.28 12.04 -17.74
C GLU A 123 13.52 11.89 -19.07
N LEU A 124 12.34 12.49 -19.25
CA LEU A 124 11.72 12.58 -20.57
C LEU A 124 11.60 14.02 -21.04
N PRO A 125 12.68 14.64 -21.58
CA PRO A 125 12.47 15.65 -22.59
C PRO A 125 11.76 14.95 -23.75
N LYS A 126 10.49 15.28 -23.96
CA LYS A 126 9.81 15.00 -25.24
C LYS A 126 10.72 15.50 -26.34
N LYS A 127 11.36 14.58 -27.06
CA LYS A 127 12.03 14.88 -28.32
C LYS A 127 10.99 15.62 -29.17
N PRO A 128 11.20 16.90 -29.55
CA PRO A 128 10.27 17.56 -30.45
C PRO A 128 10.22 16.71 -31.72
N ARG A 129 9.01 16.28 -32.09
CA ARG A 129 8.77 15.76 -33.44
C ARG A 129 8.98 16.92 -34.38
N ASP A 130 10.17 17.02 -34.94
CA ASP A 130 10.37 17.65 -36.24
C ASP A 130 9.64 16.77 -37.27
N GLU A 131 8.36 17.07 -37.50
CA GLU A 131 7.74 16.78 -38.78
C GLU A 131 7.61 18.11 -39.52
N SER A 132 8.69 18.37 -40.25
CA SER A 132 8.82 19.15 -41.47
C SER A 132 7.53 19.76 -42.02
N VAL A 133 7.51 21.09 -42.02
CA VAL A 133 6.86 21.93 -43.02
C VAL A 133 7.12 21.35 -44.42
N LYS A 134 6.08 20.83 -45.07
CA LYS A 134 6.03 20.77 -46.53
C LYS A 134 5.30 22.02 -47.02
N HIS A 135 6.08 23.05 -47.31
CA HIS A 135 5.72 24.01 -48.36
C HIS A 135 6.06 23.35 -49.69
N GLN A 136 5.03 23.08 -50.50
CA GLN A 136 4.94 23.27 -51.96
C GLN A 136 3.78 22.46 -52.51
#